data_AF-A0A947EMN5-F1
#
_entry.id   AF-A0A947EMN5-F1
#
_cell.length_a   1.000
_cell.length_b   1.000
_cell.length_c   1.000
_cell.angle_alpha   90.00
_cell.angle_beta   90.00
_cell.angle_gamma   90.00
#
_symmetry.space_group_name_H-M   'P 1'
#
loop_
_entity.id
_entity.type
_entity.pdbx_description
1 polymer ?
#
loop_
_entity_poly.entity_id
_entity_poly.type
_entity_poly.pdbx_seq_one_letter_code
_entity_poly.pdbx_strand_id
1 'polypeptide(L)'
;DDPHMGISLVPLILRNERKQFLKRDIVGRASFKKRYFLYHNWEWKLVYLAELDLLQLFNVVKDPMEMKNLIEEEPQMAAQLEKKLFDYLEKVEGKTYRALLSER
;
A
#
# COMPACT_ATOMS: atom_id res chain seq x y z
N ASP A 1 19.32 -2.10 -1.35
CA ASP A 1 18.11 -1.27 -1.53
C ASP A 1 17.58 -0.80 -0.20
N ASP A 2 17.86 0.47 0.09
CA ASP A 2 17.29 1.16 1.26
C ASP A 2 15.81 1.48 0.96
N PRO A 3 14.86 0.95 1.75
CA PRO A 3 13.43 1.21 1.57
C PRO A 3 13.01 2.66 1.88
N HIS A 4 13.90 3.47 2.47
CA HIS A 4 13.72 4.91 2.64
C HIS A 4 14.12 5.71 1.39
N MET A 5 14.90 5.13 0.47
CA MET A 5 15.40 5.85 -0.69
C MET A 5 14.34 5.92 -1.79
N GLY A 6 14.06 7.15 -2.24
CA GLY A 6 13.28 7.40 -3.45
C GLY A 6 14.00 6.88 -4.70
N ILE A 7 13.26 6.77 -5.80
CA ILE A 7 13.82 6.42 -7.10
C ILE A 7 13.96 7.68 -7.96
N SER A 8 15.03 7.74 -8.75
CA SER A 8 15.19 8.81 -9.73
C SER A 8 14.16 8.67 -10.85
N LEU A 9 13.47 9.77 -11.17
CA LEU A 9 12.56 9.86 -12.31
C LEU A 9 13.26 10.34 -13.59
N VAL A 10 14.56 10.63 -13.53
CA VAL A 10 15.34 11.06 -14.71
C VAL A 10 15.22 10.08 -15.90
N PRO A 11 15.26 8.74 -15.72
CA PRO A 11 15.05 7.81 -16.83
C PRO A 11 13.65 7.93 -17.45
N LEU A 12 12.62 8.26 -16.67
CA LEU A 12 11.28 8.50 -17.19
C LEU A 12 11.24 9.76 -18.04
N ILE A 13 11.82 10.85 -17.53
CA ILE A 13 11.77 12.18 -18.15
C ILE A 13 12.61 12.22 -19.43
N LEU A 14 13.85 11.73 -19.38
CA LEU A 14 14.82 11.89 -20.45
C LEU A 14 14.82 10.74 -21.46
N ARG A 15 14.38 9.53 -21.06
CA ARG A 15 14.49 8.32 -21.88
C ARG A 15 13.15 7.61 -22.12
N ASN A 16 12.05 8.13 -21.55
CA ASN A 16 10.72 7.53 -21.64
C ASN A 16 10.69 6.06 -21.20
N GLU A 17 11.57 5.67 -20.27
CA GLU A 17 11.71 4.29 -19.79
C GLU A 17 10.62 3.95 -18.75
N ARG A 18 9.40 3.68 -19.21
CA ARG A 18 8.22 3.52 -18.33
C ARG A 18 8.17 2.19 -17.58
N LYS A 19 8.76 1.12 -18.10
CA LYS A 19 8.56 -0.26 -17.61
C LYS A 19 8.83 -0.42 -16.11
N GLN A 20 9.89 0.20 -15.60
CA GLN A 20 10.26 0.13 -14.17
C GLN A 20 9.31 0.90 -13.23
N PHE A 21 8.54 1.85 -13.77
CA PHE A 21 7.62 2.67 -12.98
C PHE A 21 6.19 2.12 -12.99
N LEU A 22 5.81 1.30 -13.99
CA LEU A 22 4.46 0.76 -14.13
C LEU A 22 4.10 -0.31 -13.09
N LYS A 23 5.10 -0.99 -12.51
CA LYS A 23 4.89 -2.04 -11.51
C LYS A 23 5.68 -1.69 -10.26
N ARG A 24 5.04 -0.99 -9.33
CA ARG A 24 5.68 -0.56 -8.10
C ARG A 24 4.69 -0.42 -6.97
N ASP A 25 5.21 -0.66 -5.77
CA ASP A 25 4.52 -0.43 -4.50
C ASP A 25 4.93 0.93 -3.93
N ILE A 26 3.95 1.71 -3.46
CA ILE A 26 4.17 3.01 -2.84
C ILE A 26 3.51 3.01 -1.47
N VAL A 27 4.32 3.20 -0.43
CA VAL A 27 3.84 3.34 0.93
C VAL A 27 3.84 4.80 1.32
N GLY A 28 2.79 5.24 1.99
CA GLY A 28 2.76 6.56 2.61
C GLY A 28 2.05 6.56 3.95
N ARG A 29 2.23 7.66 4.68
CA ARG A 29 1.73 7.86 6.03
C ARG A 29 1.09 9.23 6.18
N ALA A 30 -0.09 9.29 6.76
CA ALA A 30 -0.70 10.53 7.21
C ALA A 30 -0.43 10.72 8.71
N SER A 31 0.23 11.82 9.06
CA SER A 31 0.78 12.10 10.40
C SER A 31 -0.28 12.33 11.49
N PHE A 32 -1.50 12.71 11.14
CA PHE A 32 -2.52 13.12 12.12
C PHE A 32 -3.30 11.96 12.78
N LYS A 33 -3.29 10.73 12.24
CA LYS A 33 -4.13 9.60 12.74
C LYS A 33 -3.49 8.20 12.65
N LYS A 34 -2.15 8.11 12.67
CA LYS A 34 -1.38 6.87 12.41
C LYS A 34 -1.98 6.03 11.26
N ARG A 35 -2.28 6.72 10.15
CA ARG A 35 -2.87 6.11 8.96
C ARG A 35 -1.76 5.82 7.97
N TYR A 36 -1.69 4.57 7.52
CA TYR A 36 -0.77 4.13 6.49
C TYR A 36 -1.56 3.74 5.24
N PHE A 37 -0.94 3.88 4.08
CA PHE A 37 -1.51 3.40 2.83
C PHE A 37 -0.43 2.76 1.98
N LEU A 38 -0.83 1.71 1.25
CA LEU A 38 -0.02 1.01 0.26
C LEU A 38 -0.76 1.06 -1.07
N TYR A 39 -0.17 1.69 -2.08
CA TYR A 39 -0.54 1.48 -3.47
C TYR A 39 0.24 0.31 -4.03
N HIS A 40 -0.44 -0.68 -4.58
CA HIS A 40 0.16 -1.81 -5.27
C HIS A 40 -0.11 -1.72 -6.77
N ASN A 41 0.98 -1.60 -7.55
CA ASN A 41 0.96 -1.52 -9.02
C ASN A 41 0.00 -0.45 -9.58
N TRP A 42 -0.19 0.66 -8.84
CA TRP A 42 -1.12 1.75 -9.20
C TRP A 42 -2.60 1.38 -9.32
N GLU A 43 -2.97 0.13 -9.06
CA GLU A 43 -4.35 -0.36 -9.21
C GLU A 43 -5.03 -0.55 -7.87
N TRP A 44 -4.32 -1.12 -6.91
CA TRP A 44 -4.88 -1.46 -5.62
C TRP A 44 -4.36 -0.50 -4.56
N LYS A 45 -5.24 -0.11 -3.64
CA LYS A 45 -4.88 0.69 -2.48
C LYS A 45 -5.37 0.00 -1.23
N LEU A 46 -4.45 -0.34 -0.33
CA LEU A 46 -4.77 -0.74 1.02
C LEU A 46 -4.58 0.46 1.96
N VAL A 47 -5.54 0.71 2.83
CA VAL A 47 -5.45 1.70 3.90
C VAL A 47 -5.51 0.97 5.23
N TYR A 48 -4.52 1.23 6.09
CA TYR A 48 -4.49 0.74 7.46
C TYR A 48 -4.60 1.90 8.44
N LEU A 49 -5.62 1.85 9.29
CA LEU A 49 -5.84 2.81 10.36
C LEU A 49 -5.47 2.17 11.70
N ALA A 50 -4.22 2.36 12.13
CA ALA A 50 -3.65 1.65 13.26
C ALA A 50 -4.33 1.94 14.60
N GLU A 51 -5.01 3.08 14.74
CA GLU A 51 -5.74 3.43 15.97
C GLU A 51 -7.02 2.62 16.15
N LEU A 52 -7.60 2.11 15.07
CA LEU A 52 -8.88 1.40 15.08
C LEU A 52 -8.75 -0.06 14.64
N ASP A 53 -7.53 -0.54 14.36
CA ASP A 53 -7.28 -1.83 13.71
C ASP A 53 -8.20 -2.07 12.51
N LEU A 54 -8.34 -1.04 11.67
CA LEU A 54 -9.24 -1.04 10.52
C LEU A 54 -8.45 -1.10 9.22
N LEU A 55 -8.82 -2.05 8.37
CA LEU A 55 -8.35 -2.16 6.98
C LEU A 55 -9.43 -1.79 5.99
N GLN A 56 -9.01 -1.14 4.91
CA GLN A 56 -9.85 -0.86 3.75
C GLN A 56 -9.05 -1.17 2.49
N LEU A 57 -9.71 -1.78 1.50
CA LEU A 57 -9.13 -2.12 0.21
C LEU A 57 -9.94 -1.45 -0.89
N PHE A 58 -9.26 -0.84 -1.85
CA PHE A 58 -9.89 -0.20 -3.00
C PHE A 58 -9.16 -0.59 -4.29
N ASN A 59 -9.91 -0.69 -5.38
CA ASN A 59 -9.35 -0.71 -6.73
C ASN A 59 -9.49 0.71 -7.30
N VAL A 60 -8.42 1.50 -7.30
CA VAL A 60 -8.47 2.93 -7.66
C VAL A 60 -8.58 3.19 -9.17
N VAL A 61 -8.40 2.15 -9.99
CA VAL A 61 -8.67 2.23 -11.44
C VAL A 61 -10.17 2.10 -11.71
N LYS A 62 -10.84 1.16 -11.02
CA LYS A 62 -12.29 0.92 -11.17
C LYS A 62 -13.14 1.85 -10.32
N ASP A 63 -12.63 2.26 -9.17
CA ASP A 63 -13.27 3.16 -8.21
C ASP A 63 -12.30 4.28 -7.78
N PRO A 64 -12.07 5.29 -8.64
CA PRO A 64 -11.15 6.39 -8.35
C PRO A 64 -11.55 7.23 -7.14
N MET A 65 -12.82 7.17 -6.74
CA MET A 65 -13.36 7.92 -5.59
C MET A 65 -13.31 7.12 -4.29
N GLU A 66 -12.79 5.88 -4.30
CA GLU A 66 -12.60 5.03 -3.12
C GLU A 66 -13.90 4.88 -2.28
N MET A 67 -15.04 4.75 -2.96
CA MET A 67 -16.35 4.67 -2.32
C MET A 67 -16.71 3.25 -1.88
N LYS A 68 -16.13 2.22 -2.53
CA LYS A 68 -16.43 0.82 -2.26
C LYS A 68 -15.23 0.13 -1.62
N ASN A 69 -15.36 -0.21 -0.34
CA ASN A 69 -14.39 -1.05 0.35
C ASN A 69 -14.53 -2.52 -0.14
N LEU A 70 -13.44 -3.10 -0.64
CA LEU A 70 -13.37 -4.42 -1.27
C LEU A 70 -12.77 -5.52 -0.38
N ILE A 71 -12.58 -5.28 0.92
CA ILE A 71 -11.96 -6.25 1.83
C ILE A 71 -12.68 -7.61 1.82
N GLU A 72 -14.01 -7.61 1.77
CA GLU A 72 -14.81 -8.83 1.80
C GLU A 72 -14.91 -9.51 0.42
N GLU A 73 -14.92 -8.73 -0.67
CA GLU A 73 -14.97 -9.29 -2.02
C GLU A 73 -13.62 -9.77 -2.54
N GLU A 74 -12.52 -9.19 -2.07
CA GLU A 74 -11.16 -9.48 -2.53
C GLU A 74 -10.22 -9.87 -1.35
N PRO A 75 -10.57 -10.89 -0.54
CA PRO A 75 -9.88 -11.19 0.72
C PRO A 75 -8.42 -11.65 0.51
N GLN A 76 -8.14 -12.34 -0.60
CA GLN A 76 -6.78 -12.79 -0.93
C GLN A 76 -5.86 -11.61 -1.25
N MET A 77 -6.37 -10.64 -2.01
CA MET A 77 -5.65 -9.41 -2.33
C MET A 77 -5.42 -8.59 -1.05
N ALA A 78 -6.45 -8.47 -0.21
CA ALA A 78 -6.36 -7.78 1.06
C ALA A 78 -5.26 -8.36 1.96
N ALA A 79 -5.24 -9.68 2.17
CA ALA A 79 -4.24 -10.37 3.00
C ALA A 79 -2.81 -10.22 2.43
N GLN A 80 -2.66 -10.31 1.11
CA GLN A 80 -1.36 -10.10 0.46
C GLN A 80 -0.82 -8.69 0.71
N LEU A 81 -1.67 -7.67 0.54
CA LEU A 81 -1.28 -6.27 0.72
C LEU A 81 -1.06 -5.92 2.19
N GLU A 82 -1.83 -6.51 3.11
CA GLU A 82 -1.64 -6.36 4.56
C GLU A 82 -0.23 -6.81 4.93
N LYS A 83 0.12 -8.05 4.56
CA LYS A 83 1.43 -8.61 4.82
C LYS A 83 2.54 -7.70 4.28
N LYS A 84 2.44 -7.27 3.02
CA LYS A 84 3.42 -6.36 2.42
C LYS A 84 3.57 -5.05 3.18
N LEU A 85 2.46 -4.45 3.59
CA LEU A 85 2.49 -3.20 4.34
C LEU A 85 3.12 -3.40 5.72
N PHE A 86 2.78 -4.48 6.42
CA PHE A 86 3.32 -4.73 7.76
C PHE A 86 4.80 -5.11 7.72
N ASP A 87 5.22 -5.92 6.74
CA ASP A 87 6.64 -6.21 6.49
C ASP A 87 7.42 -4.91 6.22
N TYR A 88 6.84 -3.96 5.46
CA TYR A 88 7.44 -2.64 5.25
C TYR A 88 7.52 -1.85 6.55
N LEU A 89 6.44 -1.75 7.33
CA LEU A 89 6.41 -0.97 8.57
C LEU A 89 7.37 -1.53 9.64
N GLU A 90 7.51 -2.85 9.71
CA GLU A 90 8.51 -3.49 10.56
C GLU A 90 9.93 -3.11 10.13
N LYS A 91 10.24 -3.28 8.83
CA LYS A 91 11.57 -3.01 8.30
C LYS A 91 11.98 -1.53 8.36
N VAL A 92 11.04 -0.63 8.11
CA VAL A 92 11.27 0.81 7.88
C VAL A 92 11.01 1.64 9.12
N GLU A 93 9.93 1.35 9.85
CA GLU A 93 9.57 2.11 11.04
C GLU A 93 9.88 1.38 12.35
N GLY A 94 10.32 0.12 12.30
CA GLY A 94 10.51 -0.71 13.50
C GLY A 94 9.21 -1.00 14.24
N LYS A 95 8.07 -0.91 13.55
CA LYS A 95 6.73 -1.07 14.15
C LYS A 95 6.12 -2.38 13.69
N THR A 96 5.76 -3.21 14.67
CA THR A 96 5.04 -4.46 14.43
C THR A 96 3.56 -4.26 14.71
N TYR A 97 2.73 -4.74 13.80
CA TYR A 97 1.27 -4.75 13.92
C TYR A 97 0.77 -6.19 13.84
N ARG A 98 -0.31 -6.51 14.57
CA ARG A 98 -0.95 -7.83 14.50
C ARG A 98 -1.70 -7.96 13.18
N ALA A 99 -1.55 -9.09 12.50
CA ALA A 99 -2.35 -9.41 11.32
C ALA A 99 -3.85 -9.47 11.67
N LEU A 100 -4.66 -8.80 10.85
CA LEU A 100 -6.10 -8.64 11.03
C LEU A 100 -6.90 -9.56 10.11
N LEU A 101 -6.31 -10.00 9.00
CA LEU A 101 -6.96 -10.84 7.99
C LEU A 101 -6.57 -12.32 8.06
N SER A 102 -5.57 -12.69 8.87
CA SER A 102 -5.09 -14.08 9.00
C SER A 102 -5.98 -14.99 9.87
N GLU A 103 -7.02 -14.45 10.51
CA GLU A 103 -7.91 -15.17 11.44
C GLU A 103 -9.33 -15.39 10.88
N ARG A 104 -9.54 -15.21 9.57
CA ARG A 104 -10.85 -15.41 8.92
C ARG A 104 -10.85 -16.61 7.97
#